data_AF-A0AAJ6FVH1-F1
#
_entry.id   AF-A0AAJ6FVH1-F1
#
_cell.length_a   1.000
_cell.length_b   1.000
_cell.length_c   1.000
_cell.angle_alpha   90.00
_cell.angle_beta   90.00
_cell.angle_gamma   90.00
#
_symmetry.space_group_name_H-M   'P 1'
#
loop_
_entity.id
_entity.type
_entity.pdbx_description
1 polymer ?
#
loop_
_entity_poly.entity_id
_entity_poly.type
_entity_poly.pdbx_seq_one_letter_code
_entity_poly.pdbx_strand_id
1 'polypeptide(L)'
;MKNKFFIAFLSVFFLFGLTACSNDKAKDTASSSSSSSTSSSSAKSLSSKASSTSKNSLSRARSTKGNSADFALMIKTAQSQIPALKAQLNGENDTFKDIAIDEGEDSTIIYTYAFSQPQNINLDNEALKQVLIPEVEPLLNRAKAIAPDVKVLVKYDNPDGSNLATISVTQADIEAAKATTQE
;
A
#
# COMPACT_ATOMS: atom_id res chain seq x y z
N MET A 1 -16.36 -39.60 1.20
CA MET A 1 -15.55 -39.23 2.38
C MET A 1 -15.66 -37.72 2.57
N LYS A 2 -15.69 -37.20 3.80
CA LYS A 2 -15.91 -35.77 4.06
C LYS A 2 -14.57 -35.08 4.31
N ASN A 3 -13.97 -34.51 3.26
CA ASN A 3 -12.67 -33.84 3.36
C ASN A 3 -12.85 -32.47 4.04
N LYS A 4 -12.62 -32.43 5.35
CA LYS A 4 -12.59 -31.19 6.12
C LYS A 4 -11.23 -30.51 5.93
N PHE A 5 -11.11 -29.66 4.92
CA PHE A 5 -9.98 -28.73 4.84
C PHE A 5 -10.17 -27.65 5.92
N PHE A 6 -9.55 -27.88 7.07
CA PHE A 6 -9.35 -26.85 8.09
C PHE A 6 -8.33 -25.86 7.52
N ILE A 7 -8.80 -24.69 7.10
CA ILE A 7 -7.92 -23.59 6.69
C ILE A 7 -7.18 -23.13 7.95
N ALA A 8 -5.91 -23.53 8.06
CA ALA A 8 -5.05 -23.09 9.14
C ALA A 8 -4.75 -21.60 8.98
N PHE A 9 -5.01 -20.82 10.03
CA PHE A 9 -4.69 -19.40 10.09
C PHE A 9 -3.19 -19.18 9.87
N LEU A 10 -2.82 -18.74 8.67
CA LEU A 10 -1.46 -18.33 8.35
C LEU A 10 -1.29 -16.86 8.76
N SER A 11 -1.14 -16.59 10.05
CA SER A 11 -0.94 -15.21 10.55
C SER A 11 0.48 -14.75 10.20
N VAL A 12 0.60 -13.89 9.18
CA VAL A 12 1.91 -13.47 8.62
C VAL A 12 2.37 -12.19 9.29
N PHE A 13 3.22 -12.33 10.32
CA PHE A 13 3.95 -11.18 10.88
C PHE A 13 4.93 -10.59 9.85
N PHE A 14 4.50 -9.51 9.15
CA PHE A 14 5.35 -8.69 8.29
C PHE A 14 6.37 -7.85 9.10
N LEU A 15 7.34 -8.53 9.73
CA LEU A 15 8.50 -7.94 10.38
C LEU A 15 9.62 -7.69 9.37
N PHE A 16 9.56 -6.55 8.68
CA PHE A 16 10.73 -5.97 8.02
C PHE A 16 10.95 -4.55 8.53
N GLY A 17 11.86 -4.44 9.50
CA GLY A 17 12.39 -3.17 9.94
C GLY A 17 13.30 -2.58 8.85
N LEU A 18 12.96 -1.37 8.39
CA LEU A 18 13.87 -0.57 7.58
C LEU A 18 15.00 -0.06 8.49
N THR A 19 16.12 -0.79 8.55
CA THR A 19 17.37 -0.24 9.07
C THR A 19 17.84 0.83 8.08
N ALA A 20 17.51 2.08 8.38
CA ALA A 20 18.03 3.22 7.63
C ALA A 20 19.57 3.17 7.67
N CYS A 21 20.19 3.03 6.50
CA CYS A 21 21.61 3.32 6.35
C CYS A 21 21.81 4.84 6.46
N SER A 22 21.80 5.37 7.68
CA SER A 22 22.28 6.72 7.96
C SER A 22 23.77 6.77 7.64
N ASN A 23 24.09 7.31 6.47
CA ASN A 23 25.44 7.54 6.01
C ASN A 23 26.06 8.74 6.75
N ASP A 24 26.40 8.54 8.03
CA ASP A 24 26.96 9.58 8.90
C ASP A 24 28.29 9.15 9.54
N LYS A 25 29.38 9.36 8.80
CA LYS A 25 30.76 9.29 9.31
C LYS A 25 31.66 10.34 8.64
N ALA A 26 31.56 11.59 9.11
CA ALA A 26 32.65 12.57 8.99
C ALA A 26 32.61 13.64 10.11
N LYS A 27 33.38 13.39 11.19
CA LYS A 27 34.02 14.40 12.08
C LYS A 27 34.82 15.43 11.24
N ASP A 28 35.29 16.62 11.65
CA ASP A 28 35.50 17.38 12.91
C ASP A 28 35.75 18.87 12.48
N THR A 29 35.78 19.96 13.27
CA THR A 29 35.57 20.22 14.71
C THR A 29 35.12 21.70 14.97
N ALA A 30 35.24 22.20 16.21
CA ALA A 30 34.81 23.51 16.72
C ALA A 30 35.66 24.77 16.38
N SER A 31 35.06 25.99 16.46
CA SER A 31 35.40 27.08 17.44
C SER A 31 35.13 28.55 17.00
N SER A 32 34.31 29.25 17.81
CA SER A 32 34.42 30.66 18.32
C SER A 32 34.62 31.93 17.44
N SER A 33 33.58 32.80 17.48
CA SER A 33 33.59 34.22 17.96
C SER A 33 34.00 35.44 17.09
N SER A 34 33.41 36.60 17.44
CA SER A 34 33.72 38.02 17.08
C SER A 34 33.34 38.47 15.64
N SER A 35 32.32 39.34 15.43
CA SER A 35 32.28 40.83 15.50
C SER A 35 33.09 41.54 14.39
N SER A 36 32.68 42.61 13.71
CA SER A 36 31.53 43.54 13.82
C SER A 36 31.48 44.50 12.62
N SER A 37 30.30 45.13 12.36
CA SER A 37 30.12 46.44 11.67
C SER A 37 30.57 46.55 10.18
N THR A 38 30.03 47.42 9.31
CA THR A 38 29.26 48.67 9.50
C THR A 38 28.45 49.02 8.23
N SER A 39 27.31 49.74 8.36
CA SER A 39 26.76 50.78 7.43
C SER A 39 26.56 50.49 5.92
N SER A 40 25.60 51.09 5.19
CA SER A 40 24.37 51.86 5.49
C SER A 40 23.72 52.28 4.17
N SER A 41 22.39 52.24 4.04
CA SER A 41 21.60 53.30 3.38
C SER A 41 20.10 52.97 3.33
N SER A 42 19.28 53.90 3.79
CA SER A 42 17.82 53.79 3.86
C SER A 42 17.14 54.09 2.53
N ALA A 43 16.05 53.38 2.20
CA ALA A 43 14.98 53.93 1.37
C ALA A 43 13.63 53.28 1.72
N LYS A 44 12.69 54.09 2.25
CA LYS A 44 11.27 53.72 2.38
C LYS A 44 10.57 53.88 1.03
N SER A 45 9.77 52.90 0.63
CA SER A 45 8.48 53.17 0.00
C SER A 45 7.54 51.96 0.14
N LEU A 46 6.38 52.19 0.76
CA LEU A 46 5.29 51.22 0.69
C LEU A 46 4.63 51.31 -0.69
N SER A 47 4.35 50.17 -1.31
CA SER A 47 3.21 50.07 -2.23
C SER A 47 2.61 48.68 -2.16
N SER A 48 1.35 48.64 -1.75
CA SER A 48 0.54 47.43 -1.69
C SER A 48 0.11 47.01 -3.10
N LYS A 49 0.50 45.79 -3.50
CA LYS A 49 -0.19 45.06 -4.57
C LYS A 49 -0.26 43.59 -4.20
N ALA A 50 -1.39 43.19 -3.61
CA ALA A 50 -1.77 41.80 -3.59
C ALA A 50 -1.94 41.33 -5.05
N SER A 51 -1.11 40.37 -5.46
CA SER A 51 -1.26 39.63 -6.72
C SER A 51 -1.38 38.16 -6.38
N SER A 52 -2.62 37.72 -6.22
CA SER A 52 -2.97 36.31 -6.16
C SER A 52 -2.68 35.61 -7.48
N THR A 53 -2.53 34.27 -7.45
CA THR A 53 -2.26 33.41 -8.61
C THR A 53 -0.79 33.53 -9.06
N SER A 54 -0.01 32.44 -9.17
CA SER A 54 -0.42 31.10 -9.57
C SER A 54 -0.33 30.05 -8.47
N LYS A 55 -1.39 29.23 -8.36
CA LYS A 55 -1.29 27.90 -7.75
C LYS A 55 -0.24 27.14 -8.54
N ASN A 56 0.83 26.69 -7.88
CA ASN A 56 1.76 25.73 -8.46
C ASN A 56 1.07 24.35 -8.54
N SER A 57 0.14 24.21 -9.49
CA SER A 57 -0.35 22.90 -9.91
C SER A 57 0.77 22.23 -10.70
N LEU A 58 1.79 21.76 -9.98
CA LEU A 58 2.58 20.62 -10.39
C LEU A 58 1.58 19.55 -10.80
N SER A 59 1.46 19.33 -12.10
CA SER A 59 0.71 18.21 -12.66
C SER A 59 1.45 16.94 -12.26
N ARG A 60 1.22 16.49 -11.02
CA ARG A 60 1.77 15.29 -10.41
C ARG A 60 1.54 14.17 -11.43
N ALA A 61 2.63 13.62 -11.95
CA ALA A 61 2.56 12.65 -13.03
C ALA A 61 1.56 11.56 -12.62
N ARG A 62 0.63 11.25 -13.52
CA ARG A 62 -0.36 10.22 -13.31
C ARG A 62 0.08 8.92 -13.96
N SER A 63 -0.33 7.81 -13.39
CA SER A 63 -0.20 6.50 -14.02
C SER A 63 -1.13 6.38 -15.22
N THR A 64 -0.96 5.29 -15.98
CA THR A 64 -1.90 4.90 -17.06
C THR A 64 -3.31 4.60 -16.56
N LYS A 65 -3.51 4.45 -15.23
CA LYS A 65 -4.79 4.25 -14.55
C LYS A 65 -5.32 5.49 -13.83
N GLY A 66 -4.71 6.66 -14.05
CA GLY A 66 -5.17 7.94 -13.50
C GLY A 66 -4.76 8.22 -12.05
N ASN A 67 -4.16 7.24 -11.35
CA ASN A 67 -3.63 7.40 -9.99
C ASN A 67 -2.35 8.25 -9.99
N SER A 68 -1.82 8.56 -8.81
CA SER A 68 -0.52 9.24 -8.69
C SER A 68 0.65 8.33 -9.10
N ALA A 69 1.73 8.92 -9.62
CA ALA A 69 2.98 8.18 -9.91
C ALA A 69 3.55 7.46 -8.68
N ASP A 70 3.37 8.03 -7.47
CA ASP A 70 3.82 7.41 -6.22
C ASP A 70 3.00 6.15 -5.89
N PHE A 71 1.70 6.13 -6.23
CA PHE A 71 0.87 4.94 -6.13
C PHE A 71 1.33 3.85 -7.11
N ALA A 72 1.57 4.20 -8.38
CA ALA A 72 2.11 3.26 -9.37
C ALA A 72 3.50 2.71 -8.97
N LEU A 73 4.35 3.54 -8.37
CA LEU A 73 5.64 3.12 -7.83
C LEU A 73 5.48 2.15 -6.64
N MET A 74 4.50 2.37 -5.76
CA MET A 74 4.14 1.44 -4.69
C MET A 74 3.67 0.10 -5.26
N ILE A 75 2.79 0.08 -6.27
CA ILE A 75 2.36 -1.16 -6.95
C ILE A 75 3.56 -1.90 -7.55
N LYS A 76 4.43 -1.20 -8.31
CA LYS A 76 5.64 -1.81 -8.89
C LYS A 76 6.58 -2.38 -7.82
N THR A 77 6.65 -1.74 -6.66
CA THR A 77 7.43 -2.23 -5.51
C THR A 77 6.78 -3.46 -4.86
N ALA A 78 5.45 -3.52 -4.80
CA ALA A 78 4.72 -4.71 -4.35
C ALA A 78 4.88 -5.88 -5.34
N GLN A 79 4.80 -5.62 -6.65
CA GLN A 79 5.05 -6.62 -7.70
C GLN A 79 6.42 -7.29 -7.57
N SER A 80 7.46 -6.53 -7.18
CA SER A 80 8.81 -7.09 -6.95
C SER A 80 8.88 -8.15 -5.84
N GLN A 81 7.88 -8.20 -4.96
CA GLN A 81 7.78 -9.16 -3.84
C GLN A 81 6.97 -10.41 -4.19
N ILE A 82 6.30 -10.45 -5.35
CA ILE A 82 5.51 -11.61 -5.82
C ILE A 82 6.29 -12.94 -5.75
N PRO A 83 7.58 -13.04 -6.14
CA PRO A 83 8.31 -14.31 -6.06
C PRO A 83 8.42 -14.85 -4.62
N ALA A 84 8.64 -13.97 -3.64
CA ALA A 84 8.69 -14.35 -2.23
C ALA A 84 7.30 -14.72 -1.69
N LEU A 85 6.27 -13.94 -2.05
CA LEU A 85 4.88 -14.22 -1.71
C LEU A 85 4.42 -15.58 -2.28
N LYS A 86 4.78 -15.90 -3.52
CA LYS A 86 4.48 -17.19 -4.16
C LYS A 86 5.20 -18.35 -3.47
N ALA A 87 6.48 -18.20 -3.14
CA ALA A 87 7.22 -19.21 -2.38
C ALA A 87 6.56 -19.49 -1.02
N GLN A 88 6.11 -18.43 -0.33
CA GLN A 88 5.44 -18.55 0.97
C GLN A 88 4.05 -19.20 0.87
N LEU A 89 3.25 -18.89 -0.15
CA LEU A 89 1.87 -19.36 -0.28
C LEU A 89 1.70 -20.71 -0.99
N ASN A 90 2.60 -21.07 -1.91
CA ASN A 90 2.59 -22.38 -2.55
C ASN A 90 3.26 -23.45 -1.67
N GLY A 91 4.37 -23.10 -0.99
CA GLY A 91 5.19 -24.06 -0.26
C GLY A 91 5.56 -25.26 -1.16
N GLU A 92 5.26 -26.47 -0.68
CA GLU A 92 5.45 -27.72 -1.43
C GLU A 92 4.22 -28.18 -2.24
N ASN A 93 3.07 -27.50 -2.11
CA ASN A 93 1.78 -27.98 -2.63
C ASN A 93 1.30 -27.28 -3.92
N ASP A 94 2.04 -26.27 -4.39
CA ASP A 94 1.72 -25.48 -5.58
C ASP A 94 0.25 -25.01 -5.64
N THR A 95 -0.29 -24.52 -4.52
CA THR A 95 -1.68 -24.08 -4.38
C THR A 95 -2.14 -23.14 -5.50
N PHE A 96 -1.31 -22.15 -5.84
CA PHE A 96 -1.60 -21.14 -6.84
C PHE A 96 -0.71 -21.28 -8.07
N LYS A 97 -1.35 -21.37 -9.24
CA LYS A 97 -0.70 -21.32 -10.56
C LYS A 97 0.00 -19.98 -10.73
N ASP A 98 -0.69 -18.91 -10.34
CA ASP A 98 -0.21 -17.55 -10.47
C ASP A 98 -0.69 -16.65 -9.34
N ILE A 99 0.10 -15.63 -9.03
CA ILE A 99 -0.18 -14.59 -8.04
C ILE A 99 0.24 -13.25 -8.64
N ALA A 100 -0.73 -12.36 -8.86
CA ALA A 100 -0.51 -11.05 -9.45
C ALA A 100 -0.89 -9.93 -8.47
N ILE A 101 -0.19 -8.79 -8.60
CA ILE A 101 -0.50 -7.54 -7.90
C ILE A 101 -0.56 -6.45 -8.97
N ASP A 102 -1.71 -5.82 -9.15
CA ASP A 102 -1.96 -4.89 -10.25
C ASP A 102 -2.51 -3.54 -9.78
N GLU A 103 -2.29 -2.53 -10.61
CA GLU A 103 -2.84 -1.20 -10.41
C GLU A 103 -4.27 -1.12 -10.95
N GLY A 104 -5.25 -0.97 -10.05
CA GLY A 104 -6.62 -0.65 -10.40
C GLY A 104 -6.90 0.86 -10.38
N GLU A 105 -8.08 1.25 -10.85
CA GLU A 105 -8.56 2.63 -10.83
C GLU A 105 -8.87 3.10 -9.39
N ASP A 106 -9.02 4.41 -9.18
CA ASP A 106 -9.35 5.02 -7.87
C ASP A 106 -8.48 4.52 -6.70
N SER A 107 -7.16 4.46 -6.91
CA SER A 107 -6.18 3.94 -5.95
C SER A 107 -6.49 2.53 -5.43
N THR A 108 -7.00 1.65 -6.30
CA THR A 108 -7.20 0.23 -5.96
C THR A 108 -5.91 -0.56 -6.13
N ILE A 109 -5.52 -1.32 -5.10
CA ILE A 109 -4.51 -2.37 -5.20
C ILE A 109 -5.24 -3.68 -5.50
N ILE A 110 -5.00 -4.30 -6.65
CA ILE A 110 -5.66 -5.56 -7.03
C ILE A 110 -4.70 -6.71 -6.74
N TYR A 111 -5.09 -7.66 -5.89
CA TYR A 111 -4.41 -8.94 -5.70
C TYR A 111 -5.21 -10.02 -6.42
N THR A 112 -4.60 -10.77 -7.32
CA THR A 112 -5.23 -11.92 -7.99
C THR A 112 -4.49 -13.20 -7.65
N TYR A 113 -5.21 -14.18 -7.11
CA TYR A 113 -4.73 -15.52 -6.79
C TYR A 113 -5.42 -16.53 -7.70
N ALA A 114 -4.69 -17.09 -8.67
CA ALA A 114 -5.21 -18.11 -9.58
C ALA A 114 -4.81 -19.50 -9.07
N PHE A 115 -5.78 -20.35 -8.72
CA PHE A 115 -5.51 -21.72 -8.24
C PHE A 115 -4.84 -22.59 -9.32
N SER A 116 -4.05 -23.59 -8.90
CA SER A 116 -3.46 -24.59 -9.80
C SER A 116 -4.42 -25.68 -10.27
N GLN A 117 -5.48 -25.93 -9.51
CA GLN A 117 -6.53 -26.89 -9.85
C GLN A 117 -7.92 -26.23 -9.78
N PRO A 118 -8.90 -26.66 -10.59
CA PRO A 118 -10.25 -26.12 -10.54
C PRO A 118 -10.88 -26.32 -9.16
N GLN A 119 -11.38 -25.25 -8.57
CA GLN A 119 -12.12 -25.26 -7.32
C GLN A 119 -13.62 -25.33 -7.64
N ASN A 120 -14.33 -26.25 -6.99
CA ASN A 120 -15.77 -26.41 -7.13
C ASN A 120 -16.46 -26.10 -5.80
N ILE A 121 -16.18 -24.88 -5.31
CA ILE A 121 -16.63 -24.35 -4.02
C ILE A 121 -17.34 -23.03 -4.25
N ASN A 122 -18.40 -22.77 -3.47
CA ASN A 122 -18.97 -21.45 -3.37
C ASN A 122 -18.28 -20.72 -2.21
N LEU A 123 -17.63 -19.60 -2.51
CA LEU A 123 -16.92 -18.79 -1.51
C LEU A 123 -17.88 -17.73 -0.95
N ASP A 124 -18.06 -17.74 0.37
CA ASP A 124 -18.78 -16.68 1.07
C ASP A 124 -17.87 -15.44 1.16
N ASN A 125 -18.18 -14.44 0.34
CA ASN A 125 -17.41 -13.19 0.25
C ASN A 125 -17.48 -12.36 1.55
N GLU A 126 -18.54 -12.47 2.35
CA GLU A 126 -18.65 -11.74 3.61
C GLU A 126 -17.81 -12.41 4.70
N ALA A 127 -17.90 -13.74 4.83
CA ALA A 127 -17.04 -14.50 5.73
C ALA A 127 -15.55 -14.37 5.35
N LEU A 128 -15.20 -14.44 4.06
CA LEU A 128 -13.84 -14.20 3.59
C LEU A 128 -13.36 -12.76 3.83
N LYS A 129 -14.23 -11.76 3.68
CA LYS A 129 -13.88 -10.37 4.03
C LYS A 129 -13.42 -10.27 5.49
N GLN A 130 -14.14 -10.88 6.43
CA GLN A 130 -13.77 -10.86 7.84
C GLN A 130 -12.41 -11.52 8.10
N VAL A 131 -12.07 -12.59 7.38
CA VAL A 131 -10.74 -13.24 7.45
C VAL A 131 -9.64 -12.39 6.81
N LEU A 132 -9.95 -11.62 5.75
CA LEU A 132 -8.98 -10.77 5.04
C LEU A 132 -8.67 -9.45 5.75
N ILE A 133 -9.62 -8.88 6.50
CA ILE A 133 -9.46 -7.60 7.23
C ILE A 133 -8.14 -7.51 8.04
N PRO A 134 -7.79 -8.46 8.93
CA PRO A 134 -6.58 -8.35 9.74
C PRO A 134 -5.27 -8.43 8.93
N GLU A 135 -5.26 -9.18 7.82
CA GLU A 135 -4.09 -9.30 6.93
C GLU A 135 -3.95 -8.06 6.02
N VAL A 136 -5.07 -7.45 5.60
CA VAL A 136 -5.09 -6.26 4.74
C VAL A 136 -4.89 -4.96 5.53
N GLU A 137 -5.32 -4.87 6.78
CA GLU A 137 -5.16 -3.67 7.62
C GLU A 137 -3.73 -3.08 7.60
N PRO A 138 -2.65 -3.83 7.90
CA PRO A 138 -1.31 -3.26 7.94
C PRO A 138 -0.83 -2.74 6.57
N LEU A 139 -1.32 -3.31 5.47
CA LEU A 139 -1.09 -2.81 4.11
C LEU A 139 -1.84 -1.49 3.89
N LEU A 140 -3.13 -1.46 4.21
CA LEU A 140 -3.99 -0.29 4.00
C LEU A 140 -3.49 0.93 4.80
N ASN A 141 -3.15 0.72 6.08
CA ASN A 141 -2.59 1.75 6.96
C ASN A 141 -1.29 2.36 6.42
N ARG A 142 -0.43 1.56 5.76
CA ARG A 142 0.80 2.06 5.10
C ARG A 142 0.50 2.78 3.80
N ALA A 143 -0.34 2.21 2.94
CA ALA A 143 -0.65 2.74 1.62
C ALA A 143 -1.39 4.09 1.67
N LYS A 144 -2.15 4.35 2.76
CA LYS A 144 -2.86 5.61 3.02
C LYS A 144 -1.99 6.86 3.04
N ALA A 145 -0.71 6.73 3.38
CA ALA A 145 0.24 7.85 3.30
C ALA A 145 0.52 8.30 1.85
N ILE A 146 0.25 7.44 0.86
CA ILE A 146 0.46 7.68 -0.57
C ILE A 146 -0.87 8.02 -1.26
N ALA A 147 -1.92 7.28 -0.94
CA ALA A 147 -3.28 7.46 -1.44
C ALA A 147 -4.30 7.30 -0.30
N PRO A 148 -4.90 8.38 0.23
CA PRO A 148 -5.78 8.33 1.40
C PRO A 148 -6.99 7.40 1.25
N ASP A 149 -7.56 7.35 0.04
CA ASP A 149 -8.76 6.58 -0.29
C ASP A 149 -8.44 5.17 -0.85
N VAL A 150 -7.22 4.68 -0.60
CA VAL A 150 -6.78 3.35 -1.06
C VAL A 150 -7.71 2.23 -0.60
N LYS A 151 -8.02 1.33 -1.53
CA LYS A 151 -8.80 0.11 -1.32
C LYS A 151 -8.05 -1.09 -1.88
N VAL A 152 -8.25 -2.26 -1.27
CA VAL A 152 -7.63 -3.51 -1.69
C VAL A 152 -8.72 -4.43 -2.25
N LEU A 153 -8.53 -4.91 -3.46
CA LEU A 153 -9.45 -5.84 -4.13
C LEU A 153 -8.75 -7.19 -4.30
N VAL A 154 -9.25 -8.20 -3.60
CA VAL A 154 -8.73 -9.57 -3.64
C VAL A 154 -9.59 -10.42 -4.55
N LYS A 155 -9.00 -10.98 -5.59
CA LYS A 155 -9.64 -11.92 -6.53
C LYS A 155 -9.10 -13.33 -6.33
N TYR A 156 -10.00 -14.29 -6.31
CA TYR A 156 -9.69 -15.71 -6.41
C TYR A 156 -10.26 -16.23 -7.72
N ASP A 157 -9.40 -16.79 -8.56
CA ASP A 157 -9.75 -17.29 -9.89
C ASP A 157 -9.36 -18.78 -10.02
N ASN A 158 -10.11 -19.53 -10.82
CA ASN A 158 -9.77 -20.87 -11.25
C ASN A 158 -8.58 -20.87 -12.23
N PRO A 159 -7.96 -22.04 -12.55
CA PRO A 159 -6.84 -22.13 -13.48
C PRO A 159 -7.16 -21.68 -14.91
N ASP A 160 -8.46 -21.65 -15.27
CA ASP A 160 -9.02 -21.20 -16.55
C ASP A 160 -9.37 -19.69 -16.57
N GLY A 161 -9.19 -18.99 -15.44
CA GLY A 161 -9.53 -17.57 -15.29
C GLY A 161 -10.99 -17.29 -14.90
N SER A 162 -11.82 -18.31 -14.67
CA SER A 162 -13.17 -18.10 -14.13
C SER A 162 -13.12 -17.61 -12.68
N ASN A 163 -13.86 -16.55 -12.35
CA ASN A 163 -13.81 -15.95 -11.01
C ASN A 163 -14.59 -16.79 -9.99
N LEU A 164 -13.95 -17.09 -8.87
CA LEU A 164 -14.54 -17.76 -7.70
C LEU A 164 -15.05 -16.75 -6.67
N ALA A 165 -14.28 -15.67 -6.47
CA ALA A 165 -14.60 -14.60 -5.53
C ALA A 165 -13.90 -13.29 -5.90
N THR A 166 -14.52 -12.18 -5.56
CA THR A 166 -13.94 -10.82 -5.63
C THR A 166 -14.35 -10.06 -4.38
N ILE A 167 -13.39 -9.78 -3.49
CA ILE A 167 -13.61 -9.13 -2.20
C ILE A 167 -12.92 -7.77 -2.19
N SER A 168 -13.69 -6.69 -2.00
CA SER A 168 -13.15 -5.34 -1.77
C SER A 168 -13.07 -5.06 -0.27
N VAL A 169 -11.86 -4.76 0.23
CA VAL A 169 -11.60 -4.32 1.61
C VAL A 169 -11.17 -2.85 1.59
N THR A 170 -11.85 -2.05 2.39
CA THR A 170 -11.65 -0.61 2.57
C THR A 170 -11.33 -0.29 4.03
N GLN A 171 -11.02 0.97 4.33
CA GLN A 171 -10.88 1.40 5.72
C GLN A 171 -12.17 1.21 6.52
N ALA A 172 -13.32 1.53 5.92
CA ALA A 172 -14.61 1.46 6.61
C ALA A 172 -14.94 0.02 7.05
N ASP A 173 -14.52 -0.99 6.26
CA ASP A 173 -14.64 -2.40 6.63
C ASP A 173 -13.80 -2.73 7.88
N ILE A 174 -12.55 -2.24 7.95
CA ILE A 174 -11.64 -2.44 9.10
C ILE A 174 -12.21 -1.76 10.35
N GLU A 175 -12.72 -0.54 10.22
CA GLU A 175 -13.30 0.23 11.33
C GLU A 175 -14.59 -0.40 11.85
N ALA A 176 -15.45 -0.90 10.96
CA ALA A 176 -16.67 -1.63 11.32
C ALA A 176 -16.35 -2.92 12.09
N ALA A 177 -15.41 -3.74 11.61
CA ALA A 177 -15.02 -4.99 12.29
C ALA A 177 -14.45 -4.75 13.70
N LYS A 178 -13.72 -3.64 13.90
CA LYS A 178 -13.21 -3.24 15.22
C LYS A 178 -14.31 -2.79 16.17
N ALA A 179 -15.35 -2.11 15.68
CA ALA A 179 -16.50 -1.73 16.49
C ALA A 179 -17.26 -2.96 17.01
N THR A 180 -17.50 -3.96 16.14
CA THR A 180 -18.18 -5.22 16.52
C THR A 180 -17.38 -6.10 17.50
N THR A 181 -16.09 -5.83 17.69
CA THR A 181 -15.22 -6.59 18.63
C THR A 181 -15.16 -5.94 20.02
N GLN A 182 -15.80 -4.79 20.24
CA GLN A 182 -15.77 -4.04 21.50
C GLN A 182 -17.12 -4.02 22.26
N GLU A 183 -18.14 -4.74 21.77
CA GLU A 183 -19.40 -5.04 22.47
C GLU A 183 -19.43 -6.49 22.97
#